data_AF-A0A1G8UBR6-F1
#
_entry.id   AF-A0A1G8UBR6-F1
#
_cell.length_a   1.000
_cell.length_b   1.000
_cell.length_c   1.000
_cell.angle_alpha   90.00
_cell.angle_beta   90.00
_cell.angle_gamma   90.00
#
_symmetry.space_group_name_H-M   'P 1'
#
loop_
_entity.id
_entity.type
_entity.pdbx_description
1 polymer ?
#
loop_
_entity_poly.entity_id
_entity_poly.type
_entity_poly.pdbx_seq_one_letter_code
_entity_poly.pdbx_strand_id
1 'polypeptide(L)'
;MKRVMINTNSVGLVYRKNEFKRVLTVGNHWLGFGESVITYDMAKIFIATTELDILLLNKDFEALVTTVEVADNELVLVYQNKNFKQVLTAGKYAFWKGLNNYSFVTTNLDNYEIAADIDKNTIEKPQLAGYIRVFKVENYEKGLLMLDGNFEKVMEPGNYIFWKNRTAIQVLKTDMRQLNMEIIGQEILTKDKAQLRINFSMQYKVTELMKALLENKEFDKQLYVSIQLGLREIVGKMTFDELMENKERISESILNICAGKAEGLGVKLVDCGVKDIVLPGDIKEIMNQVLIAEKRAQANLITRREETASTRSLLNTAKLMEDNAMLYKLKEMEYVEKIAEKINTISLSGSGQIVDQLKQIFVK
;
A
#
# COMPACT_ATOMS: atom_id res chain seq x y z
N MET A 1 -17.62 52.00 -55.09
CA MET A 1 -16.79 52.11 -53.88
C MET A 1 -17.65 51.77 -52.68
N LYS A 2 -17.14 51.02 -51.70
CA LYS A 2 -17.88 50.59 -50.51
C LYS A 2 -17.31 51.33 -49.30
N ARG A 3 -18.17 51.90 -48.45
CA ARG A 3 -17.75 52.55 -47.19
C ARG A 3 -17.72 51.52 -46.08
N VAL A 4 -16.67 51.53 -45.28
CA VAL A 4 -16.55 50.68 -44.09
C VAL A 4 -16.23 51.55 -42.89
N MET A 5 -16.93 51.28 -41.79
CA MET A 5 -16.73 51.93 -40.50
C MET A 5 -15.89 51.00 -39.63
N ILE A 6 -14.77 51.50 -39.12
CA ILE A 6 -13.92 50.81 -38.15
C ILE A 6 -14.17 51.44 -36.78
N ASN A 7 -14.63 50.61 -35.83
CA ASN A 7 -14.92 51.02 -34.47
C ASN A 7 -13.65 51.23 -33.65
N THR A 8 -13.77 51.92 -32.51
CA THR A 8 -12.67 52.28 -31.61
C THR A 8 -11.86 51.10 -31.08
N ASN A 9 -12.48 49.91 -31.01
CA ASN A 9 -11.88 48.66 -30.56
C ASN A 9 -11.49 47.71 -31.71
N SER A 10 -11.48 48.20 -32.95
CA SER A 10 -11.28 47.36 -34.13
C SER A 10 -10.22 47.93 -35.06
N VAL A 11 -9.56 47.04 -35.79
CA VAL A 11 -8.59 47.37 -36.85
C VAL A 11 -9.00 46.64 -38.12
N GLY A 12 -9.07 47.36 -39.24
CA GLY A 12 -9.35 46.77 -40.54
C GLY A 12 -8.07 46.50 -41.31
N LEU A 13 -7.83 45.26 -41.75
CA LEU A 13 -6.78 44.94 -42.70
C LEU A 13 -7.37 44.88 -44.12
N VAL A 14 -6.88 45.73 -45.02
CA VAL A 14 -7.37 45.81 -46.41
C VAL A 14 -6.52 44.92 -47.31
N TYR A 15 -7.19 44.08 -48.08
CA TYR A 15 -6.60 43.18 -49.05
C TYR A 15 -7.08 43.52 -50.47
N ARG A 16 -6.23 43.31 -51.46
CA ARG A 16 -6.59 43.41 -52.88
C ARG A 16 -5.96 42.24 -53.62
N LYS A 17 -6.77 41.43 -54.31
CA LYS A 17 -6.30 40.18 -54.94
C LYS A 17 -5.49 39.27 -53.99
N ASN A 18 -5.93 39.15 -52.73
CA ASN A 18 -5.27 38.43 -51.64
C ASN A 18 -3.92 39.00 -51.15
N GLU A 19 -3.48 40.16 -51.65
CA GLU A 19 -2.29 40.84 -51.12
C GLU A 19 -2.70 41.89 -50.08
N PHE A 20 -1.98 41.91 -48.96
CA PHE A 20 -2.16 42.91 -47.91
C PHE A 20 -1.67 44.29 -48.38
N LYS A 21 -2.54 45.30 -48.26
CA LYS A 21 -2.30 46.66 -48.81
C LYS A 21 -2.04 47.69 -47.73
N ARG A 22 -2.95 47.80 -46.76
CA ARG A 22 -2.92 48.84 -45.72
C ARG A 22 -3.76 48.50 -44.50
N VAL A 23 -3.43 49.13 -43.38
CA VAL A 23 -4.21 49.09 -42.15
C VAL A 23 -5.19 50.27 -42.12
N LEU A 24 -6.41 50.01 -41.67
CA LEU A 24 -7.41 51.02 -41.37
C LEU A 24 -7.62 51.09 -39.85
N THR A 25 -7.35 52.27 -39.31
CA THR A 25 -7.61 52.61 -37.91
C THR A 25 -9.01 53.20 -37.75
N VAL A 26 -9.38 53.61 -36.54
CA VAL A 26 -10.72 54.12 -36.18
C VAL A 26 -11.17 55.22 -37.15
N GLY A 27 -12.37 55.06 -37.73
CA GLY A 27 -12.94 56.06 -38.62
C GLY A 27 -13.75 55.48 -39.78
N ASN A 28 -14.20 56.38 -40.65
CA ASN A 28 -14.93 56.05 -41.86
C ASN A 28 -13.98 56.01 -43.05
N HIS A 29 -13.83 54.84 -43.66
CA HIS A 29 -12.89 54.62 -44.75
C HIS A 29 -13.59 54.17 -46.03
N TRP A 30 -13.04 54.59 -47.16
CA TRP A 30 -13.50 54.16 -48.48
C TRP A 30 -12.63 53.01 -49.00
N LEU A 31 -13.29 51.94 -49.46
CA LEU A 31 -12.64 50.85 -50.17
C LEU A 31 -12.64 51.11 -51.67
N GLY A 32 -11.46 50.93 -52.27
CA GLY A 32 -11.24 50.99 -53.71
C GLY A 32 -11.88 49.81 -54.45
N PHE A 33 -11.94 49.91 -55.78
CA PHE A 33 -12.53 48.86 -56.61
C PHE A 33 -11.70 47.55 -56.53
N GLY A 34 -12.34 46.46 -56.08
CA GLY A 34 -11.72 45.14 -55.90
C GLY A 34 -10.97 44.95 -54.58
N GLU A 35 -11.13 45.86 -53.61
CA GLU A 35 -10.57 45.71 -52.25
C GLU A 35 -11.58 45.04 -51.31
N SER A 36 -11.08 44.15 -50.46
CA SER A 36 -11.81 43.57 -49.32
C SER A 36 -11.17 44.01 -48.02
N VAL A 37 -11.94 44.04 -46.93
CA VAL A 37 -11.42 44.36 -45.60
C VAL A 37 -11.83 43.27 -44.62
N ILE A 38 -10.88 42.88 -43.78
CA ILE A 38 -11.10 41.97 -42.66
C ILE A 38 -10.96 42.80 -41.38
N THR A 39 -12.02 42.89 -40.61
CA THR A 39 -12.03 43.63 -39.35
C THR A 39 -11.67 42.71 -38.20
N TYR A 40 -10.64 43.10 -37.44
CA TYR A 40 -10.20 42.42 -36.23
C TYR A 40 -10.62 43.20 -35.01
N ASP A 41 -11.12 42.49 -34.00
CA ASP A 41 -11.37 43.04 -32.67
C ASP A 41 -10.06 43.02 -31.87
N MET A 42 -9.59 44.20 -31.47
CA MET A 42 -8.34 44.35 -30.71
C MET A 42 -8.44 43.76 -29.29
N ALA A 43 -9.66 43.49 -28.79
CA ALA A 43 -9.86 42.84 -27.50
C ALA A 43 -9.62 41.31 -27.57
N LYS A 44 -9.59 40.72 -28.77
CA LYS A 44 -9.40 39.28 -29.00
C LYS A 44 -7.98 38.98 -29.48
N ILE A 45 -7.59 37.71 -29.37
CA ILE A 45 -6.31 37.22 -29.89
C ILE A 45 -6.29 37.42 -31.41
N PHE A 46 -5.19 37.96 -31.91
CA PHE A 46 -5.00 38.11 -33.34
C PHE A 46 -4.71 36.75 -33.97
N ILE A 47 -5.55 36.34 -34.91
CA ILE A 47 -5.35 35.15 -35.73
C ILE A 47 -5.11 35.65 -37.15
N ALA A 48 -3.86 35.57 -37.60
CA ALA A 48 -3.48 36.02 -38.92
C ALA A 48 -4.18 35.18 -39.99
N THR A 49 -4.82 35.82 -40.98
CA THR A 49 -5.39 35.12 -42.15
C THR A 49 -4.38 34.88 -43.26
N THR A 50 -3.23 35.54 -43.19
CA THR A 50 -2.09 35.46 -44.12
C THR A 50 -0.81 35.33 -43.29
N GLU A 51 0.30 34.90 -43.87
CA GLU A 51 1.58 34.82 -43.16
C GLU A 51 1.94 36.13 -42.45
N LEU A 52 2.30 36.01 -41.17
CA LEU A 52 2.53 37.16 -40.30
C LEU A 52 3.69 38.03 -40.81
N ASP A 53 4.72 37.42 -41.38
CA ASP A 53 5.88 38.15 -41.91
C ASP A 53 5.50 39.12 -43.03
N ILE A 54 4.53 38.74 -43.88
CA ILE A 54 4.01 39.61 -44.94
C ILE A 54 3.28 40.82 -44.35
N LEU A 55 2.55 40.62 -43.25
CA LEU A 55 1.85 41.71 -42.54
C LEU A 55 2.83 42.65 -41.83
N LEU A 56 3.91 42.09 -41.26
CA LEU A 56 4.94 42.84 -40.52
C LEU A 56 5.84 43.69 -41.44
N LEU A 57 5.90 43.42 -42.75
CA LEU A 57 6.58 44.31 -43.70
C LEU A 57 5.98 45.73 -43.73
N ASN A 58 4.73 45.90 -43.29
CA ASN A 58 4.08 47.19 -43.19
C ASN A 58 4.28 47.82 -41.80
N LYS A 59 4.95 48.98 -41.77
CA LYS A 59 5.26 49.73 -40.54
C LYS A 59 4.02 50.14 -39.73
N ASP A 60 2.88 50.40 -40.39
CA ASP A 60 1.64 50.78 -39.71
C ASP A 60 1.05 49.59 -38.93
N PHE A 61 1.22 48.36 -39.44
CA PHE A 61 0.78 47.16 -38.76
C PHE A 61 1.74 46.77 -37.64
N GLU A 62 3.06 46.79 -37.90
CA GLU A 62 4.10 46.50 -36.91
C GLU A 62 4.00 47.42 -35.67
N ALA A 63 3.65 48.70 -35.86
CA ALA A 63 3.43 49.63 -34.77
C ALA A 63 2.27 49.23 -33.83
N LEU A 64 1.26 48.53 -34.36
CA LEU A 64 0.03 48.16 -33.64
C LEU A 64 0.13 46.81 -32.91
N VAL A 65 1.14 45.99 -33.20
CA VAL A 65 1.28 44.65 -32.62
C VAL A 65 2.62 44.46 -31.91
N THR A 66 2.63 43.64 -30.87
CA THR A 66 3.82 43.07 -30.25
C THR A 66 3.99 41.67 -30.81
N THR A 67 5.14 41.41 -31.43
CA THR A 67 5.50 40.09 -31.93
C THR A 67 6.17 39.26 -30.84
N VAL A 68 5.85 37.97 -30.81
CA VAL A 68 6.48 36.99 -29.95
C VAL A 68 6.89 35.82 -30.83
N GLU A 69 8.18 35.60 -30.94
CA GLU A 69 8.76 34.44 -31.61
C GLU A 69 9.10 33.41 -30.54
N VAL A 70 8.62 32.18 -30.73
CA VAL A 70 8.83 31.05 -29.81
C VAL A 70 9.58 29.97 -30.56
N ALA A 71 10.74 29.58 -30.05
CA ALA A 71 11.53 28.49 -30.62
C ALA A 71 10.91 27.11 -30.32
N ASP A 72 11.37 26.07 -31.03
CA ASP A 72 10.90 24.68 -30.84
C ASP A 72 11.12 24.14 -29.43
N ASN A 73 12.16 24.61 -28.73
CA ASN A 73 12.50 24.23 -27.36
C ASN A 73 11.98 25.22 -26.31
N GLU A 74 11.07 26.13 -26.67
CA GLU A 74 10.55 27.14 -25.75
C GLU A 74 9.03 27.06 -25.60
N LEU A 75 8.55 27.45 -24.43
CA LEU A 75 7.16 27.76 -24.17
C LEU A 75 7.06 29.20 -23.69
N VAL A 76 6.06 29.94 -24.19
CA VAL A 76 5.77 31.28 -23.69
C VAL A 76 4.42 31.30 -23.00
N LEU A 77 4.42 31.66 -21.72
CA LEU A 77 3.21 31.87 -20.94
C LEU A 77 2.69 33.30 -21.18
N VAL A 78 1.48 33.41 -21.69
CA VAL A 78 0.84 34.70 -21.98
C VAL A 78 -0.07 35.08 -20.82
N TYR A 79 0.24 36.20 -20.20
CA TYR A 79 -0.60 36.83 -19.20
C TYR A 79 -1.24 38.08 -19.79
N GLN A 80 -2.54 38.26 -19.54
CA GLN A 80 -3.29 39.44 -19.92
C GLN A 80 -3.85 40.08 -18.66
N ASN A 81 -3.49 41.33 -18.39
CA ASN A 81 -3.88 42.06 -17.18
C ASN A 81 -3.55 41.25 -15.90
N LYS A 82 -2.35 40.68 -15.83
CA LYS A 82 -1.84 39.77 -14.77
C LYS A 82 -2.54 38.41 -14.63
N ASN A 83 -3.52 38.09 -15.47
CA ASN A 83 -4.19 36.80 -15.47
C ASN A 83 -3.60 35.91 -16.56
N PHE A 84 -3.21 34.68 -16.21
CA PHE A 84 -2.79 33.69 -17.19
C PHE A 84 -3.91 33.38 -18.19
N LYS A 85 -3.58 33.37 -19.49
CA LYS A 85 -4.55 33.12 -20.57
C LYS A 85 -4.25 31.85 -21.35
N GLN A 86 -3.02 31.70 -21.84
CA GLN A 86 -2.64 30.59 -22.71
C GLN A 86 -1.13 30.36 -22.72
N VAL A 87 -0.74 29.20 -23.24
CA VAL A 87 0.64 28.83 -23.56
C VAL A 87 0.83 28.93 -25.07
N LEU A 88 1.93 29.53 -25.52
CA LEU A 88 2.37 29.50 -26.91
C LEU A 88 3.45 28.43 -27.07
N THR A 89 3.32 27.64 -28.12
CA THR A 89 4.33 26.69 -28.59
C THR A 89 5.16 27.31 -29.72
N ALA A 90 6.08 26.56 -30.30
CA ALA A 90 6.88 26.98 -31.43
C ALA A 90 6.07 27.68 -32.53
N GLY A 91 6.54 28.85 -32.95
CA GLY A 91 5.89 29.67 -33.96
C GLY A 91 6.01 31.16 -33.70
N LYS A 92 5.44 31.94 -34.62
CA LYS A 92 5.46 33.40 -34.58
C LYS A 92 4.05 33.93 -34.36
N TYR A 93 3.88 34.70 -33.29
CA TYR A 93 2.59 35.24 -32.85
C TYR A 93 2.62 36.76 -32.80
N ALA A 94 1.47 37.40 -32.99
CA ALA A 94 1.29 38.83 -32.81
C ALA A 94 0.14 39.10 -31.84
N PHE A 95 0.32 40.10 -30.97
CA PHE A 95 -0.67 40.54 -30.00
C PHE A 95 -0.90 42.05 -30.16
N TRP A 96 -2.15 42.50 -30.10
CA TRP A 96 -2.47 43.93 -30.21
C TRP A 96 -1.90 44.74 -29.03
N LYS A 97 -1.28 45.88 -29.34
CA LYS A 97 -0.84 46.87 -28.34
C LYS A 97 -2.00 47.78 -27.93
N GLY A 98 -1.99 48.25 -26.67
CA GLY A 98 -2.85 49.33 -26.19
C GLY A 98 -4.00 48.89 -25.28
N LEU A 99 -5.01 48.21 -25.82
CA LEU A 99 -6.24 47.87 -25.06
C LEU A 99 -6.03 46.83 -23.95
N ASN A 100 -5.10 45.90 -24.17
CA ASN A 100 -4.77 44.82 -23.26
C ASN A 100 -3.29 44.89 -22.90
N ASN A 101 -2.98 44.78 -21.61
CA ASN A 101 -1.60 44.69 -21.15
C ASN A 101 -1.17 43.22 -21.15
N TYR A 102 -0.40 42.85 -22.16
CA TYR A 102 0.20 41.52 -22.28
C TYR A 102 1.59 41.49 -21.65
N SER A 103 1.87 40.44 -20.87
CA SER A 103 3.22 40.10 -20.41
C SER A 103 3.51 38.65 -20.78
N PHE A 104 4.75 38.41 -21.19
CA PHE A 104 5.21 37.13 -21.73
C PHE A 104 6.32 36.60 -20.85
N VAL A 105 6.18 35.36 -20.38
CA VAL A 105 7.23 34.66 -19.62
C VAL A 105 7.69 33.49 -20.47
N THR A 106 8.93 33.57 -20.96
CA THR A 106 9.54 32.52 -21.78
C THR A 106 10.22 31.49 -20.88
N THR A 107 9.98 30.21 -21.14
CA THR A 107 10.61 29.09 -20.43
C THR A 107 11.24 28.15 -21.43
N ASN A 108 12.48 27.73 -21.18
CA ASN A 108 13.18 26.76 -22.00
C ASN A 108 12.86 25.32 -21.51
N LEU A 109 12.41 24.46 -22.44
CA LEU A 109 12.05 23.06 -22.23
C LEU A 109 13.26 22.13 -22.10
N ASP A 110 14.48 22.57 -22.42
CA ASP A 110 15.71 21.82 -22.17
C ASP A 110 15.92 21.58 -20.66
N ASN A 111 15.43 22.51 -19.82
CA ASN A 111 15.34 22.29 -18.39
C ASN A 111 14.02 21.59 -18.05
N TYR A 112 14.10 20.49 -17.31
CA TYR A 112 12.93 19.75 -16.85
C TYR A 112 12.23 20.44 -15.66
N GLU A 113 12.93 21.28 -14.89
CA GLU A 113 12.39 21.98 -13.74
C GLU A 113 11.59 23.24 -14.15
N ILE A 114 10.45 23.44 -13.48
CA ILE A 114 9.68 24.68 -13.62
C ILE A 114 10.35 25.75 -12.76
N ALA A 115 10.64 26.90 -13.35
CA ALA A 115 11.24 28.02 -12.65
C ALA A 115 10.31 28.51 -11.51
N ALA A 116 10.92 28.84 -10.37
CA ALA A 116 10.19 29.16 -9.12
C ALA A 116 9.41 30.49 -9.19
N ASP A 117 9.63 31.28 -10.24
CA ASP A 117 8.95 32.55 -10.53
C ASP A 117 7.54 32.34 -11.12
N ILE A 118 7.20 31.13 -11.57
CA ILE A 118 5.86 30.80 -12.06
C ILE A 118 4.95 30.45 -10.88
N ASP A 119 3.89 31.25 -10.69
CA ASP A 119 2.91 31.03 -9.62
C ASP A 119 2.23 29.66 -9.74
N LYS A 120 2.10 28.95 -8.61
CA LYS A 120 1.43 27.64 -8.51
C LYS A 120 0.00 27.69 -9.03
N ASN A 121 -0.71 28.79 -8.80
CA ASN A 121 -2.08 28.97 -9.31
C ASN A 121 -2.14 28.99 -10.84
N THR A 122 -1.05 29.37 -11.50
CA THR A 122 -0.95 29.34 -12.96
C THR A 122 -0.70 27.91 -13.44
N ILE A 123 0.17 27.17 -12.75
CA ILE A 123 0.52 25.79 -13.08
C ILE A 123 -0.70 24.86 -13.02
N GLU A 124 -1.60 25.08 -12.06
CA GLU A 124 -2.83 24.27 -11.90
C GLU A 124 -3.92 24.57 -12.95
N LYS A 125 -3.71 25.55 -13.84
CA LYS A 125 -4.71 25.91 -14.85
C LYS A 125 -4.83 24.82 -15.93
N PRO A 126 -6.06 24.52 -16.42
CA PRO A 126 -6.27 23.51 -17.45
C PRO A 126 -5.45 23.72 -18.73
N GLN A 127 -5.18 24.97 -19.09
CA GLN A 127 -4.40 25.32 -20.29
C GLN A 127 -2.92 24.88 -20.19
N LEU A 128 -2.39 24.65 -18.98
CA LEU A 128 -1.03 24.19 -18.74
C LEU A 128 -0.92 22.67 -18.53
N ALA A 129 -2.04 22.00 -18.23
CA ALA A 129 -2.08 20.57 -17.93
C ALA A 129 -1.46 19.68 -19.03
N GLY A 130 -1.56 20.09 -20.31
CA GLY A 130 -0.97 19.36 -21.43
C GLY A 130 0.57 19.43 -21.51
N TYR A 131 1.17 20.42 -20.84
CA TYR A 131 2.60 20.74 -20.92
C TYR A 131 3.36 20.41 -19.64
N ILE A 132 2.70 19.96 -18.59
CA ILE A 132 3.32 19.62 -17.30
C ILE A 132 3.15 18.13 -16.97
N ARG A 133 4.07 17.62 -16.16
CA ARG A 133 4.00 16.30 -15.53
C ARG A 133 3.99 16.52 -14.02
N VAL A 134 3.00 15.95 -13.34
CA VAL A 134 2.87 16.04 -11.89
C VAL A 134 3.21 14.69 -11.29
N PHE A 135 4.20 14.67 -10.40
CA PHE A 135 4.57 13.50 -9.62
C PHE A 135 4.31 13.79 -8.15
N LYS A 136 3.48 12.95 -7.53
CA LYS A 136 3.17 13.03 -6.11
C LYS A 136 3.93 11.96 -5.34
N VAL A 137 4.71 12.42 -4.36
CA VAL A 137 5.38 11.59 -3.36
C VAL A 137 4.68 11.86 -2.03
N GLU A 138 4.00 10.85 -1.49
CA GLU A 138 3.25 10.99 -0.23
C GLU A 138 4.22 11.09 0.97
N ASN A 139 3.72 11.56 2.11
CA ASN A 139 4.53 11.73 3.34
C ASN A 139 5.23 10.46 3.85
N TYR A 140 4.68 9.30 3.51
CA TYR A 140 5.23 8.00 3.87
C TYR A 140 6.07 7.36 2.75
N GLU A 141 6.16 8.00 1.58
CA GLU A 141 6.91 7.50 0.44
C GLU A 141 8.24 8.27 0.30
N LYS A 142 9.24 7.61 -0.27
CA LYS A 142 10.38 8.29 -0.87
C LYS A 142 10.51 7.89 -2.33
N GLY A 143 10.89 8.85 -3.17
CA GLY A 143 11.07 8.67 -4.60
C GLY A 143 12.53 8.73 -5.02
N LEU A 144 12.86 8.11 -6.15
CA LEU A 144 14.08 8.34 -6.92
C LEU A 144 13.66 8.97 -8.24
N LEU A 145 14.23 10.15 -8.53
CA LEU A 145 14.08 10.79 -9.82
C LEU A 145 15.07 10.18 -10.80
N MET A 146 14.53 9.64 -11.89
CA MET A 146 15.30 9.10 -13.00
C MET A 146 15.08 9.98 -14.23
N LEU A 147 16.17 10.43 -14.83
CA LEU A 147 16.18 11.25 -16.06
C LEU A 147 16.89 10.46 -17.16
N ASP A 148 16.18 10.18 -18.25
CA ASP A 148 16.70 9.41 -19.39
C ASP A 148 17.34 8.07 -18.99
N GLY A 149 16.83 7.46 -17.92
CA GLY A 149 17.32 6.19 -17.37
C GLY A 149 18.47 6.32 -16.38
N ASN A 150 19.00 7.52 -16.12
CA ASN A 150 20.03 7.77 -15.12
C ASN A 150 19.42 8.26 -13.80
N PHE A 151 20.04 7.89 -12.69
CA PHE A 151 19.66 8.39 -11.37
C PHE A 151 20.14 9.84 -11.20
N GLU A 152 19.21 10.73 -10.85
CA GLU A 152 19.50 12.14 -10.61
C GLU A 152 19.53 12.46 -9.11
N LYS A 153 18.40 12.23 -8.42
CA LYS A 153 18.25 12.60 -7.01
C LYS A 153 17.20 11.80 -6.27
N VAL A 154 17.33 11.77 -4.94
CA VAL A 154 16.28 11.29 -4.02
C VAL A 154 15.23 12.39 -3.85
N MET A 155 13.97 12.02 -3.96
CA MET A 155 12.81 12.89 -3.79
C MET A 155 12.19 12.66 -2.42
N GLU A 156 12.15 13.72 -1.61
CA GLU A 156 11.42 13.76 -0.35
C GLU A 156 9.90 13.93 -0.60
N PRO A 157 9.04 13.71 0.41
CA PRO A 157 7.61 13.92 0.25
C PRO A 157 7.23 15.32 -0.27
N GLY A 158 6.35 15.35 -1.26
CA GLY A 158 5.95 16.59 -1.90
C GLY A 158 5.32 16.39 -3.28
N ASN A 159 4.75 17.48 -3.78
CA ASN A 159 4.26 17.57 -5.15
C ASN A 159 5.35 18.17 -6.03
N TYR A 160 5.84 17.38 -6.99
CA TYR A 160 6.84 17.80 -7.94
C TYR A 160 6.20 17.99 -9.30
N ILE A 161 6.48 19.13 -9.92
CA ILE A 161 5.93 19.48 -11.21
C ILE A 161 7.11 19.76 -12.13
N PHE A 162 7.12 19.06 -13.26
CA PHE A 162 8.15 19.17 -14.28
C PHE A 162 7.51 19.49 -15.63
N TRP A 163 8.30 20.07 -16.53
CA TRP A 163 7.86 20.26 -17.90
C TRP A 163 7.75 18.93 -18.64
N LYS A 164 6.77 18.83 -19.54
CA LYS A 164 6.63 17.73 -20.48
C LYS A 164 7.55 18.01 -21.67
N ASN A 165 8.81 17.63 -21.54
CA ASN A 165 9.83 17.78 -22.56
C ASN A 165 10.28 16.42 -23.13
N ARG A 166 11.35 16.45 -23.95
CA ARG A 166 11.96 15.26 -24.55
C ARG A 166 12.61 14.34 -23.51
N THR A 167 13.05 14.87 -22.37
CA THR A 167 13.64 14.10 -21.28
C THR A 167 12.61 13.10 -20.74
N ALA A 168 12.97 11.82 -20.71
CA ALA A 168 12.18 10.77 -20.11
C ALA A 168 12.32 10.86 -18.59
N ILE A 169 11.32 11.45 -17.94
CA ILE A 169 11.27 11.57 -16.48
C ILE A 169 10.49 10.38 -15.93
N GLN A 170 11.13 9.61 -15.06
CA GLN A 170 10.50 8.52 -14.33
C GLN A 170 10.73 8.72 -12.83
N VAL A 171 9.71 8.44 -12.02
CA VAL A 171 9.82 8.50 -10.57
C VAL A 171 9.53 7.11 -10.02
N LEU A 172 10.57 6.46 -9.51
CA LEU A 172 10.44 5.19 -8.80
C LEU A 172 10.19 5.51 -7.33
N LYS A 173 9.10 5.03 -6.75
CA LYS A 173 8.75 5.36 -5.36
C LYS A 173 8.40 4.12 -4.57
N THR A 174 8.69 4.16 -3.27
CA THR A 174 8.34 3.09 -2.34
C THR A 174 7.90 3.64 -0.99
N ASP A 175 7.08 2.88 -0.28
CA ASP A 175 6.62 3.20 1.07
C ASP A 175 7.74 2.89 2.08
N MET A 176 8.07 3.86 2.92
CA MET A 176 9.12 3.75 3.94
C MET A 176 8.58 3.28 5.30
N ARG A 177 7.27 3.03 5.42
CA ARG A 177 6.65 2.47 6.64
C ARG A 177 6.97 0.98 6.78
N GLN A 178 6.59 0.43 7.93
CA GLN A 178 6.58 -1.01 8.12
C GLN A 178 5.47 -1.62 7.27
N LEU A 179 5.85 -2.54 6.39
CA LEU A 179 4.98 -3.26 5.48
C LEU A 179 4.84 -4.70 5.96
N ASN A 180 3.62 -5.24 5.84
CA ASN A 180 3.35 -6.65 6.11
C ASN A 180 3.33 -7.42 4.79
N MET A 181 4.02 -8.57 4.75
CA MET A 181 4.00 -9.51 3.64
C MET A 181 3.58 -10.88 4.17
N GLU A 182 2.53 -11.42 3.56
CA GLU A 182 2.01 -12.74 3.90
C GLU A 182 2.35 -13.75 2.81
N ILE A 183 2.83 -14.91 3.23
CA ILE A 183 3.15 -16.06 2.41
C ILE A 183 2.12 -17.14 2.76
N ILE A 184 1.21 -17.38 1.83
CA ILE A 184 0.03 -18.21 2.08
C ILE A 184 0.19 -19.55 1.36
N GLY A 185 -0.22 -20.63 2.02
CA GLY A 185 -0.42 -21.92 1.38
C GLY A 185 0.86 -22.64 0.96
N GLN A 186 1.95 -22.48 1.72
CA GLN A 186 3.20 -23.19 1.43
C GLN A 186 3.10 -24.65 1.84
N GLU A 187 3.05 -25.54 0.86
CA GLU A 187 3.12 -26.98 1.09
C GLU A 187 4.58 -27.41 1.26
N ILE A 188 4.89 -27.93 2.44
CA ILE A 188 6.25 -28.31 2.82
C ILE A 188 6.20 -29.69 3.51
N LEU A 189 7.21 -30.49 3.21
CA LEU A 189 7.45 -31.78 3.84
C LEU A 189 8.46 -31.59 4.97
N THR A 190 8.13 -32.08 6.16
CA THR A 190 9.03 -32.08 7.32
C THR A 190 10.06 -33.22 7.23
N LYS A 191 11.03 -33.23 8.15
CA LYS A 191 12.06 -34.28 8.23
C LYS A 191 11.49 -35.69 8.41
N ASP A 192 10.38 -35.80 9.13
CA ASP A 192 9.63 -37.03 9.41
C ASP A 192 8.58 -37.38 8.34
N LYS A 193 8.61 -36.68 7.20
CA LYS A 193 7.72 -36.89 6.04
C LYS A 193 6.24 -36.56 6.31
N ALA A 194 5.95 -35.68 7.27
CA ALA A 194 4.62 -35.12 7.40
C ALA A 194 4.43 -34.01 6.37
N GLN A 195 3.42 -34.14 5.52
CA GLN A 195 3.02 -33.07 4.60
C GLN A 195 2.15 -32.08 5.35
N LEU A 196 2.51 -30.80 5.30
CA LEU A 196 1.77 -29.73 5.97
C LEU A 196 1.75 -28.47 5.11
N ARG A 197 0.77 -27.60 5.38
CA ARG A 197 0.61 -26.32 4.71
C ARG A 197 0.82 -25.20 5.72
N ILE A 198 1.79 -24.33 5.48
CA ILE A 198 2.15 -23.22 6.37
C ILE A 198 1.68 -21.90 5.77
N ASN A 199 1.07 -21.08 6.62
CA ASN A 199 0.87 -19.66 6.38
C ASN A 199 1.86 -18.89 7.27
N PHE A 200 2.59 -17.97 6.67
CA PHE A 200 3.63 -17.21 7.33
C PHE A 200 3.43 -15.71 7.07
N SER A 201 3.68 -14.88 8.07
CA SER A 201 3.61 -13.43 7.96
C SER A 201 4.93 -12.81 8.38
N MET A 202 5.33 -11.74 7.71
CA MET A 202 6.53 -11.01 8.04
C MET A 202 6.32 -9.51 7.89
N GLN A 203 7.00 -8.76 8.74
CA GLN A 203 7.05 -7.31 8.71
C GLN A 203 8.45 -6.87 8.30
N TYR A 204 8.52 -6.01 7.30
CA TYR A 204 9.78 -5.44 6.84
C TYR A 204 9.65 -3.94 6.63
N LYS A 205 10.79 -3.25 6.61
CA LYS A 205 10.87 -1.81 6.37
C LYS A 205 11.99 -1.54 5.38
N VAL A 206 11.74 -0.69 4.39
CA VAL A 206 12.79 -0.22 3.48
C VAL A 206 13.73 0.72 4.24
N THR A 207 15.02 0.41 4.26
CA THR A 207 16.06 1.24 4.90
C THR A 207 16.92 1.97 3.88
N GLU A 208 17.26 1.29 2.78
CA GLU A 208 18.11 1.84 1.72
C GLU A 208 17.36 1.88 0.38
N LEU A 209 16.94 3.08 -0.03
CA LEU A 209 16.12 3.29 -1.22
C LEU A 209 16.84 2.93 -2.53
N MET A 210 18.14 3.28 -2.62
CA MET A 210 18.95 3.01 -3.83
C MET A 210 19.09 1.51 -4.06
N LYS A 211 19.45 0.73 -3.03
CA LYS A 211 19.54 -0.73 -3.17
C LYS A 211 18.19 -1.37 -3.51
N ALA A 212 17.12 -0.91 -2.89
CA ALA A 212 15.79 -1.46 -3.09
C ALA A 212 15.24 -1.20 -4.51
N LEU A 213 15.48 -0.02 -5.09
CA LEU A 213 14.85 0.38 -6.36
C LEU A 213 15.78 0.41 -7.58
N LEU A 214 17.08 0.65 -7.41
CA LEU A 214 18.06 0.72 -8.51
C LEU A 214 18.82 -0.60 -8.71
N GLU A 215 19.38 -1.15 -7.62
CA GLU A 215 20.21 -2.36 -7.71
C GLU A 215 19.36 -3.61 -7.92
N ASN A 216 18.17 -3.64 -7.29
CA ASN A 216 17.29 -4.79 -7.32
C ASN A 216 15.99 -4.48 -8.06
N LYS A 217 15.67 -5.31 -9.04
CA LYS A 217 14.36 -5.28 -9.70
C LYS A 217 13.34 -6.03 -8.84
N GLU A 218 12.25 -5.36 -8.47
CA GLU A 218 11.14 -5.96 -7.71
C GLU A 218 11.63 -6.63 -6.40
N PHE A 219 12.26 -5.84 -5.54
CA PHE A 219 12.82 -6.30 -4.27
C PHE A 219 11.79 -7.02 -3.37
N ASP A 220 10.52 -6.63 -3.45
CA ASP A 220 9.39 -7.23 -2.75
C ASP A 220 9.19 -8.70 -3.17
N LYS A 221 9.21 -8.98 -4.48
CA LYS A 221 9.09 -10.35 -4.98
C LYS A 221 10.33 -11.19 -4.66
N GLN A 222 11.51 -10.61 -4.76
CA GLN A 222 12.75 -11.30 -4.39
C GLN A 222 12.79 -11.64 -2.90
N LEU A 223 12.31 -10.75 -2.04
CA LEU A 223 12.15 -11.00 -0.61
C LEU A 223 11.15 -12.14 -0.37
N TYR A 224 9.99 -12.12 -1.03
CA TYR A 224 8.99 -13.18 -0.95
C TYR A 224 9.58 -14.56 -1.28
N VAL A 225 10.30 -14.66 -2.40
CA VAL A 225 10.94 -15.91 -2.83
C VAL A 225 12.04 -16.34 -1.87
N SER A 226 12.84 -15.40 -1.37
CA SER A 226 13.92 -15.68 -0.42
C SER A 226 13.39 -16.31 0.87
N ILE A 227 12.28 -15.77 1.37
CA ILE A 227 11.65 -16.25 2.60
C ILE A 227 10.93 -17.58 2.36
N GLN A 228 10.29 -17.75 1.20
CA GLN A 228 9.70 -19.02 0.81
C GLN A 228 10.75 -20.15 0.80
N LEU A 229 11.94 -19.89 0.25
CA LEU A 229 13.04 -20.85 0.25
C LEU A 229 13.59 -21.10 1.66
N GLY A 230 13.74 -20.04 2.47
CA GLY A 230 14.18 -20.15 3.87
C GLY A 230 13.22 -20.97 4.74
N LEU A 231 11.90 -20.76 4.57
CA LEU A 231 10.85 -21.55 5.21
C LEU A 231 10.98 -23.02 4.86
N ARG A 232 11.14 -23.34 3.57
CA ARG A 232 11.31 -24.72 3.09
C ARG A 232 12.55 -25.38 3.69
N GLU A 233 13.66 -24.65 3.77
CA GLU A 233 14.91 -25.17 4.32
C GLU A 233 14.82 -25.49 5.83
N ILE A 234 14.22 -24.60 6.61
CA ILE A 234 14.09 -24.79 8.08
C ILE A 234 13.08 -25.89 8.38
N VAL A 235 11.89 -25.82 7.80
CA VAL A 235 10.82 -26.79 8.04
C VAL A 235 11.23 -28.19 7.57
N GLY A 236 12.01 -28.30 6.49
CA GLY A 236 12.56 -29.57 6.03
C GLY A 236 13.62 -30.19 6.96
N LYS A 237 14.26 -29.40 7.83
CA LYS A 237 15.25 -29.88 8.82
C LYS A 237 14.64 -30.24 10.17
N MET A 238 13.43 -29.76 10.47
CA MET A 238 12.73 -29.98 11.74
C MET A 238 11.74 -31.14 11.63
N THR A 239 11.48 -31.80 12.76
CA THR A 239 10.40 -32.79 12.85
C THR A 239 9.05 -32.09 13.06
N PHE A 240 7.95 -32.76 12.73
CA PHE A 240 6.60 -32.23 12.94
C PHE A 240 6.34 -31.81 14.40
N ASP A 241 6.74 -32.64 15.36
CA ASP A 241 6.54 -32.35 16.79
C ASP A 241 7.31 -31.09 17.23
N GLU A 242 8.56 -30.93 16.77
CA GLU A 242 9.38 -29.74 17.06
C GLU A 242 8.74 -28.46 16.50
N LEU A 243 8.11 -28.55 15.32
CA LEU A 243 7.41 -27.43 14.69
C LEU A 243 6.13 -27.04 15.45
N MET A 244 5.43 -28.02 16.03
CA MET A 244 4.23 -27.78 16.83
C MET A 244 4.57 -27.19 18.20
N GLU A 245 5.65 -27.66 18.83
CA GLU A 245 6.06 -27.25 20.18
C GLU A 245 6.77 -25.88 20.19
N ASN A 246 7.63 -25.58 19.21
CA ASN A 246 8.49 -24.40 19.21
C ASN A 246 8.32 -23.51 17.97
N LYS A 247 7.12 -22.93 17.80
CA LYS A 247 6.82 -22.02 16.67
C LYS A 247 7.72 -20.77 16.66
N GLU A 248 8.09 -20.26 17.82
CA GLU A 248 8.95 -19.07 17.98
C GLU A 248 10.37 -19.31 17.43
N ARG A 249 10.88 -20.53 17.57
CA ARG A 249 12.22 -20.91 17.08
C ARG A 249 12.32 -20.86 15.56
N ILE A 250 11.20 -21.08 14.86
CA ILE A 250 11.12 -20.96 13.40
C ILE A 250 11.30 -19.49 13.00
N SER A 251 10.63 -18.57 13.70
CA SER A 251 10.74 -17.13 13.46
C SER A 251 12.18 -16.63 13.61
N GLU A 252 12.82 -16.94 14.73
CA GLU A 252 14.22 -16.54 14.97
C GLU A 252 15.19 -17.10 13.92
N SER A 253 15.01 -18.37 13.55
CA SER A 253 15.85 -19.03 12.55
C SER A 253 15.68 -18.38 11.17
N ILE A 254 14.45 -18.03 10.78
CA ILE A 254 14.16 -17.35 9.51
C ILE A 254 14.76 -15.95 9.51
N LEU A 255 14.63 -15.19 10.60
CA LEU A 255 15.22 -13.86 10.73
C LEU A 255 16.73 -13.93 10.51
N ASN A 256 17.43 -14.87 11.15
CA ASN A 256 18.87 -14.99 11.01
C ASN A 256 19.33 -15.35 9.59
N ILE A 257 18.65 -16.31 8.93
CA ILE A 257 19.02 -16.74 7.57
C ILE A 257 18.68 -15.66 6.53
N CYS A 258 17.54 -14.99 6.71
CA CYS A 258 17.02 -14.06 5.71
C CYS A 258 17.48 -12.61 5.94
N ALA A 259 18.00 -12.27 7.12
CA ALA A 259 18.52 -10.93 7.40
C ALA A 259 19.60 -10.50 6.40
N GLY A 260 20.61 -11.34 6.14
CA GLY A 260 21.67 -11.00 5.19
C GLY A 260 21.16 -10.82 3.75
N LYS A 261 20.17 -11.61 3.33
CA LYS A 261 19.51 -11.45 2.01
C LYS A 261 18.66 -10.19 1.95
N ALA A 262 17.94 -9.88 3.02
CA ALA A 262 17.12 -8.68 3.16
C ALA A 262 17.97 -7.40 3.10
N GLU A 263 19.12 -7.39 3.78
CA GLU A 263 20.07 -6.27 3.72
C GLU A 263 20.62 -6.04 2.30
N GLY A 264 20.91 -7.12 1.56
CA GLY A 264 21.28 -7.03 0.13
C GLY A 264 20.19 -6.43 -0.76
N LEU A 265 18.92 -6.57 -0.36
CA LEU A 265 17.76 -5.96 -1.02
C LEU A 265 17.45 -4.54 -0.52
N GLY A 266 18.21 -4.00 0.44
CA GLY A 266 17.97 -2.68 1.04
C GLY A 266 16.78 -2.63 2.01
N VAL A 267 16.32 -3.78 2.50
CA VAL A 267 15.19 -3.90 3.43
C VAL A 267 15.64 -4.52 4.76
N LYS A 268 15.06 -4.03 5.85
CA LYS A 268 15.26 -4.58 7.18
C LYS A 268 14.03 -5.38 7.61
N LEU A 269 14.25 -6.64 8.00
CA LEU A 269 13.23 -7.45 8.66
C LEU A 269 13.00 -6.93 10.08
N VAL A 270 11.75 -6.69 10.43
CA VAL A 270 11.33 -6.21 11.76
C VAL A 270 10.89 -7.38 12.61
N ASP A 271 9.94 -8.16 12.09
CA ASP A 271 9.35 -9.29 12.79
C ASP A 271 8.86 -10.35 11.79
N CYS A 272 8.78 -11.61 12.21
CA CYS A 272 8.20 -12.66 11.40
C CYS A 272 7.58 -13.77 12.26
N GLY A 273 6.57 -14.43 11.72
CA GLY A 273 5.76 -15.38 12.48
C GLY A 273 5.04 -16.38 11.61
N VAL A 274 4.96 -17.61 12.10
CA VAL A 274 4.02 -18.60 11.56
C VAL A 274 2.61 -18.22 12.01
N LYS A 275 1.75 -17.91 11.04
CA LYS A 275 0.35 -17.56 11.27
C LYS A 275 -0.44 -18.82 11.60
N ASP A 276 -0.42 -19.79 10.69
CA ASP A 276 -1.15 -21.06 10.82
C ASP A 276 -0.39 -22.24 10.19
N ILE A 277 -0.59 -23.42 10.75
CA ILE A 277 -0.14 -24.70 10.18
C ILE A 277 -1.38 -25.55 9.96
N VAL A 278 -1.67 -25.86 8.70
CA VAL A 278 -2.81 -26.67 8.28
C VAL A 278 -2.30 -28.05 7.92
N LEU A 279 -2.87 -29.06 8.59
CA LEU A 279 -2.56 -30.47 8.37
C LEU A 279 -3.57 -31.08 7.38
N PRO A 280 -3.13 -32.00 6.50
CA PRO A 280 -4.03 -32.88 5.76
C PRO A 280 -4.93 -33.66 6.71
N GLY A 281 -6.16 -33.98 6.27
CA GLY A 281 -7.16 -34.68 7.09
C GLY A 281 -6.64 -36.00 7.68
N ASP A 282 -5.97 -36.79 6.85
CA ASP A 282 -5.47 -38.12 7.23
C ASP A 282 -4.50 -38.09 8.42
N ILE A 283 -3.55 -37.14 8.42
CA ILE A 283 -2.58 -36.99 9.51
C ILE A 283 -3.26 -36.48 10.79
N LYS A 284 -4.21 -35.55 10.66
CA LYS A 284 -4.97 -35.03 11.80
C LYS A 284 -5.75 -36.12 12.51
N GLU A 285 -6.33 -37.07 11.77
CA GLU A 285 -7.05 -38.20 12.35
C GLU A 285 -6.12 -39.15 13.11
N ILE A 286 -5.00 -39.55 12.51
CA ILE A 286 -4.00 -40.43 13.14
C ILE A 286 -3.47 -39.78 14.42
N MET A 287 -3.13 -38.49 14.37
CA MET A 287 -2.61 -37.75 15.53
C MET A 287 -3.63 -37.69 16.66
N ASN A 288 -4.90 -37.42 16.35
CA ASN A 288 -5.96 -37.46 17.35
C ASN A 288 -6.09 -38.85 17.99
N GLN A 289 -5.96 -39.93 17.21
CA GLN A 289 -6.00 -41.29 17.75
C GLN A 289 -4.81 -41.59 18.67
N VAL A 290 -3.59 -41.20 18.27
CA VAL A 290 -2.36 -41.37 19.07
C VAL A 290 -2.47 -40.58 20.38
N LEU A 291 -2.89 -39.32 20.32
CA LEU A 291 -3.06 -38.47 21.50
C LEU A 291 -4.11 -39.05 22.46
N ILE A 292 -5.24 -39.54 21.93
CA ILE A 292 -6.27 -40.20 22.75
C ILE A 292 -5.71 -41.47 23.41
N ALA A 293 -4.93 -42.26 22.68
CA ALA A 293 -4.32 -43.48 23.22
C ALA A 293 -3.30 -43.16 24.32
N GLU A 294 -2.45 -42.16 24.12
CA GLU A 294 -1.46 -41.72 25.11
C GLU A 294 -2.12 -41.17 26.38
N LYS A 295 -3.13 -40.31 26.23
CA LYS A 295 -3.91 -39.79 27.38
C LYS A 295 -4.65 -40.91 28.13
N ARG A 296 -5.19 -41.91 27.42
CA ARG A 296 -5.80 -43.09 28.06
C ARG A 296 -4.77 -43.93 28.81
N ALA A 297 -3.58 -44.14 28.24
CA ALA A 297 -2.50 -44.87 28.90
C ALA A 297 -2.02 -44.13 30.16
N GLN A 298 -1.86 -42.80 30.07
CA GLN A 298 -1.50 -41.96 31.19
C GLN A 298 -2.57 -41.99 32.29
N ALA A 299 -3.86 -41.88 31.92
CA ALA A 299 -4.97 -41.99 32.87
C ALA A 299 -4.98 -43.34 33.57
N ASN A 300 -4.85 -44.45 32.84
CA ASN A 300 -4.78 -45.78 33.41
C ASN A 300 -3.62 -45.95 34.39
N LEU A 301 -2.46 -45.37 34.06
CA LEU A 301 -1.27 -45.45 34.93
C LEU A 301 -1.48 -44.65 36.22
N ILE A 302 -2.14 -43.49 36.15
CA ILE A 302 -2.53 -42.71 37.33
C ILE A 302 -3.52 -43.50 38.18
N THR A 303 -4.60 -44.03 37.59
CA THR A 303 -5.60 -44.84 38.31
C THR A 303 -4.97 -46.06 38.97
N ARG A 304 -4.09 -46.80 38.29
CA ARG A 304 -3.36 -47.94 38.87
C ARG A 304 -2.45 -47.53 40.03
N ARG A 305 -1.78 -46.38 39.92
CA ARG A 305 -0.95 -45.82 41.01
C ARG A 305 -1.80 -45.42 42.20
N GLU A 306 -2.93 -44.78 41.97
CA GLU A 306 -3.91 -44.40 43.01
C GLU A 306 -4.50 -45.63 43.70
N GLU A 307 -4.92 -46.65 42.94
CA GLU A 307 -5.38 -47.93 43.47
C GLU A 307 -4.33 -48.58 44.36
N THR A 308 -3.07 -48.67 43.89
CA THR A 308 -1.98 -49.27 44.67
C THR A 308 -1.66 -48.48 45.93
N ALA A 309 -1.63 -47.14 45.84
CA ALA A 309 -1.43 -46.27 47.00
C ALA A 309 -2.56 -46.42 48.02
N SER A 310 -3.82 -46.46 47.54
CA SER A 310 -5.01 -46.72 48.35
C SER A 310 -4.95 -48.09 49.04
N THR A 311 -4.66 -49.16 48.30
CA THR A 311 -4.54 -50.52 48.86
C THR A 311 -3.41 -50.62 49.89
N ARG A 312 -2.26 -49.98 49.64
CA ARG A 312 -1.16 -49.93 50.63
C ARG A 312 -1.55 -49.16 51.88
N SER A 313 -2.25 -48.03 51.72
CA SER A 313 -2.77 -47.26 52.85
C SER A 313 -3.78 -48.06 53.67
N LEU A 314 -4.70 -48.77 53.01
CA LEU A 314 -5.65 -49.67 53.66
C LEU A 314 -4.96 -50.82 54.39
N LEU A 315 -3.95 -51.46 53.79
CA LEU A 315 -3.18 -52.52 54.43
C LEU A 315 -2.45 -52.02 55.69
N ASN A 316 -1.82 -50.86 55.61
CA ASN A 316 -1.17 -50.24 56.77
C ASN A 316 -2.19 -49.90 57.86
N THR A 317 -3.37 -49.40 57.47
CA THR A 317 -4.47 -49.12 58.40
C THR A 317 -4.96 -50.41 59.07
N ALA A 318 -5.13 -51.50 58.30
CA ALA A 318 -5.54 -52.80 58.82
C ALA A 318 -4.53 -53.37 59.83
N LYS A 319 -3.23 -53.30 59.54
CA LYS A 319 -2.16 -53.70 60.49
C LYS A 319 -2.21 -52.89 61.78
N LEU A 320 -2.34 -51.56 61.67
CA LEU A 320 -2.46 -50.69 62.85
C LEU A 320 -3.72 -50.98 63.67
N MET A 321 -4.81 -51.40 63.03
CA MET A 321 -6.05 -51.80 63.70
C MET A 321 -5.94 -53.17 64.38
N GLU A 322 -5.21 -54.12 63.79
CA GLU A 322 -4.92 -55.43 64.39
C GLU A 322 -4.05 -55.30 65.65
N ASP A 323 -3.02 -54.44 65.59
CA ASP A 323 -2.12 -54.20 66.71
C ASP A 323 -2.74 -53.35 67.84
N ASN A 324 -3.81 -52.59 67.57
CA ASN A 324 -4.42 -51.66 68.54
C ASN A 324 -5.96 -51.77 68.60
N ALA A 325 -6.46 -52.48 69.61
CA ALA A 325 -7.89 -52.69 69.85
C ALA A 325 -8.70 -51.38 70.06
N MET A 326 -8.10 -50.32 70.63
CA MET A 326 -8.78 -49.03 70.79
C MET A 326 -8.96 -48.31 69.44
N LEU A 327 -7.98 -48.42 68.54
CA LEU A 327 -8.07 -47.86 67.18
C LEU A 327 -9.16 -48.56 66.36
N TYR A 328 -9.28 -49.89 66.49
CA TYR A 328 -10.37 -50.65 65.86
C TYR A 328 -11.74 -50.14 66.30
N LYS A 329 -11.95 -49.99 67.61
CA LYS A 329 -13.21 -49.48 68.18
C LYS A 329 -13.54 -48.07 67.70
N LEU A 330 -12.53 -47.19 67.61
CA LEU A 330 -12.70 -45.82 67.10
C LEU A 330 -13.12 -45.81 65.62
N LYS A 331 -12.49 -46.63 64.77
CA LYS A 331 -12.89 -46.76 63.36
C LYS A 331 -14.29 -47.35 63.20
N GLU A 332 -14.66 -48.33 64.05
CA GLU A 332 -16.01 -48.88 64.09
C GLU A 332 -17.05 -47.79 64.40
N MET A 333 -16.77 -46.94 65.40
CA MET A 333 -17.62 -45.79 65.72
C MET A 333 -17.67 -44.75 64.59
N GLU A 334 -16.56 -44.48 63.89
CA GLU A 334 -16.54 -43.58 62.71
C GLU A 334 -17.41 -44.13 61.55
N TYR A 335 -17.41 -45.46 61.33
CA TYR A 335 -18.30 -46.08 60.34
C TYR A 335 -19.76 -46.00 60.76
N VAL A 336 -20.06 -46.20 62.05
CA VAL A 336 -21.42 -46.03 62.60
C VAL A 336 -21.88 -44.58 62.44
N GLU A 337 -21.01 -43.60 62.67
CA GLU A 337 -21.29 -42.18 62.43
C GLU A 337 -21.60 -41.89 60.95
N LYS A 338 -20.78 -42.38 60.00
CA LYS A 338 -21.04 -42.23 58.55
C LYS A 338 -22.33 -42.91 58.11
N ILE A 339 -22.67 -44.06 58.69
CA ILE A 339 -23.93 -44.75 58.42
C ILE A 339 -25.11 -43.92 58.94
N ALA A 340 -25.02 -43.40 60.16
CA ALA A 340 -26.03 -42.52 60.74
C ALA A 340 -26.22 -41.23 59.91
N GLU A 341 -25.12 -40.66 59.41
CA GLU A 341 -25.13 -39.48 58.54
C GLU A 341 -25.84 -39.75 57.20
N LYS A 342 -25.63 -40.94 56.61
CA LYS A 342 -26.29 -41.35 55.35
C LYS A 342 -27.78 -41.68 55.54
N ILE A 343 -28.17 -42.21 56.70
CA ILE A 343 -29.57 -42.50 57.05
C ILE A 343 -30.40 -41.23 57.20
N ASN A 344 -29.80 -40.10 57.61
CA ASN A 344 -30.48 -38.80 57.71
C ASN A 344 -30.97 -38.22 56.36
N THR A 345 -30.72 -38.88 55.22
CA THR A 345 -31.26 -38.48 53.90
C THR A 345 -32.39 -39.36 53.38
N ILE A 346 -32.88 -40.34 54.13
CA ILE A 346 -34.12 -41.05 53.78
C ILE A 346 -35.31 -40.19 54.23
N SER A 347 -35.72 -39.25 53.38
CA SER A 347 -36.98 -38.53 53.57
C SER A 347 -38.15 -39.49 53.39
N LEU A 348 -38.92 -39.70 54.46
CA LEU A 348 -40.19 -40.43 54.43
C LEU A 348 -41.20 -39.68 53.56
N SER A 349 -41.46 -40.18 52.36
CA SER A 349 -42.71 -39.94 51.64
C SER A 349 -43.25 -41.28 51.14
N GLY A 350 -44.21 -41.86 51.86
CA GLY A 350 -45.01 -43.00 51.37
C GLY A 350 -45.09 -44.17 52.33
N SER A 351 -46.31 -44.41 52.79
CA SER A 351 -46.82 -45.49 53.65
C SER A 351 -46.36 -46.92 53.33
N GLY A 352 -45.91 -47.65 54.36
CA GLY A 352 -46.51 -48.96 54.68
C GLY A 352 -45.79 -50.26 54.30
N GLN A 353 -44.60 -50.25 53.69
CA GLN A 353 -43.90 -51.51 53.31
C GLN A 353 -42.44 -51.64 53.79
N ILE A 354 -42.04 -50.85 54.79
CA ILE A 354 -40.64 -50.78 55.23
C ILE A 354 -40.19 -52.02 56.01
N VAL A 355 -41.10 -52.68 56.74
CA VAL A 355 -40.74 -53.85 57.57
C VAL A 355 -40.33 -55.07 56.73
N ASP A 356 -40.89 -55.22 55.53
CA ASP A 356 -40.56 -56.33 54.63
C ASP A 356 -39.26 -56.08 53.84
N GLN A 357 -38.94 -54.83 53.50
CA GLN A 357 -37.67 -54.49 52.85
C GLN A 357 -36.48 -54.54 53.82
N LEU A 358 -36.67 -54.14 55.08
CA LEU A 358 -35.63 -54.28 56.10
C LEU A 358 -35.29 -55.75 56.39
N LYS A 359 -36.28 -56.66 56.34
CA LYS A 359 -36.02 -58.11 56.49
C LYS A 359 -35.19 -58.70 55.35
N GLN A 360 -35.26 -58.16 54.14
CA GLN A 360 -34.45 -58.65 53.01
C GLN A 360 -32.98 -58.25 53.09
N ILE A 361 -32.64 -57.14 53.76
CA ILE A 361 -31.25 -56.70 53.94
C ILE A 361 -30.52 -57.53 55.00
N PHE A 362 -31.24 -58.09 55.98
CA PHE A 362 -30.67 -58.90 57.05
C PHE A 362 -30.75 -60.42 56.84
N VAL A 363 -31.36 -60.90 55.75
CA VAL A 363 -31.41 -62.33 55.40
C VAL A 363 -31.00 -62.57 53.95
N LYS A 364 -29.71 -62.47 53.68
CA LYS A 364 -28.86 -63.55 53.14
C LYS A 364 -27.40 -63.16 53.12
#